data_AF-A0A8C4W8V1-F1
#
_entry.id   AF-A0A8C4W8V1-F1
#
_cell.length_a   1.000
_cell.length_b   1.000
_cell.length_c   1.000
_cell.angle_alpha   90.00
_cell.angle_beta   90.00
_cell.angle_gamma   90.00
#
_symmetry.space_group_name_H-M   'P 1'
#
loop_
_entity.id
_entity.type
_entity.pdbx_description
1 polymer ?
#
loop_
_entity_poly.entity_id
_entity_poly.type
_entity_poly.pdbx_seq_one_letter_code
_entity_poly.pdbx_strand_id
1 'polypeptide(L)'
;LKRDITVDIHTRTPPVLSVKRWKNLTVPHLSPVSLTRFKCCHYPNIHARLDKEKGKEIHLLGKKGIEGYVNLGMPLQYVPENSHFEMKFYKVNRNPKGVVGYRQFESKGKKCVIFYVSSFGNRLENNARYRILWCRQLVKDLSKLCVFAPEGETIKDALCKDGRFHSCLEEKEWKLVENGKCRTSNHCVDNLANKSFEVVVKTKQPFKARDCSRNDQSCMASEEGQGKTYHYFKPILLDLYPDLKKQSTVIDELFAKAFAKALEEGKSKRAVFKLYRENFGKETKNSILIKVHKRLGVLSDSVGFIEWANNGNNGSATCFVLHDKYVLTCHHVVGHIVGEGVEEKDWASIISHSARVTFSYEDKYPKENSWFSLAPWFEISDKDLDFAVLKLEGDRSSLPAGLVRFSHPLPFNGLIYIIGHPDGQAKSADGCTVVPVFERKRECHCRVQRGQKVCNSVRCGSEDRQCIHMFTQRSFQEVINNPNVVTYDTSFFFGSSGSPVFNADGQLVAMHTAGYKYEKNKQLHSIVEFGFSMVAILAAIKKKYKAWYEFELLSLGEDCDGVSTLSVGFFHKKCIIFGL
;
A
#
# COMPACT_ATOMS: atom_id res chain seq x y z
N LEU A 1 -18.55 50.53 -1.07
CA LEU A 1 -18.17 50.81 -2.47
C LEU A 1 -17.75 49.51 -3.15
N LYS A 2 -18.49 49.10 -4.20
CA LYS A 2 -18.14 48.00 -5.11
C LYS A 2 -16.84 48.35 -5.84
N ARG A 3 -15.94 47.40 -6.01
CA ARG A 3 -14.70 47.55 -6.78
C ARG A 3 -14.75 46.58 -7.96
N ASP A 4 -14.84 47.13 -9.16
CA ASP A 4 -15.17 46.39 -10.39
C ASP A 4 -13.94 45.81 -11.08
N ILE A 5 -14.05 44.56 -11.50
CA ILE A 5 -13.19 43.94 -12.52
C ILE A 5 -13.96 44.07 -13.84
N THR A 6 -13.39 44.77 -14.81
CA THR A 6 -14.04 44.97 -16.11
C THR A 6 -13.70 43.78 -17.02
N VAL A 7 -14.71 43.12 -17.59
CA VAL A 7 -14.55 42.00 -18.53
C VAL A 7 -15.02 42.48 -19.90
N ASP A 8 -14.11 42.56 -20.86
CA ASP A 8 -14.48 42.85 -22.26
C ASP A 8 -14.73 41.52 -22.98
N ILE A 9 -15.98 41.29 -23.39
CA ILE A 9 -16.40 40.08 -24.11
C ILE A 9 -16.89 40.48 -25.50
N HIS A 10 -16.05 40.31 -26.52
CA HIS A 10 -16.50 40.31 -27.92
C HIS A 10 -16.83 38.87 -28.35
N THR A 11 -17.93 38.70 -29.07
CA THR A 11 -18.61 37.41 -29.31
C THR A 11 -17.85 36.40 -30.18
N ARG A 12 -16.60 36.68 -30.58
CA ARG A 12 -15.75 35.75 -31.35
C ARG A 12 -14.29 35.65 -30.87
N THR A 13 -13.93 36.28 -29.75
CA THR A 13 -12.56 36.26 -29.17
C THR A 13 -12.54 35.66 -27.75
N PRO A 14 -11.41 35.11 -27.28
CA PRO A 14 -11.29 34.68 -25.89
C PRO A 14 -11.43 35.89 -24.95
N PRO A 15 -12.17 35.79 -23.83
CA PRO A 15 -12.50 36.95 -22.99
C PRO A 15 -11.25 37.52 -22.30
N VAL A 16 -11.15 38.84 -22.27
CA VAL A 16 -10.05 39.59 -21.65
C VAL A 16 -10.55 40.29 -20.38
N LEU A 17 -9.91 40.01 -19.25
CA LEU A 17 -10.16 40.62 -17.94
C LEU A 17 -9.20 41.78 -17.72
N SER A 18 -9.64 42.92 -17.18
CA SER A 18 -8.78 44.06 -16.79
C SER A 18 -8.99 44.44 -15.31
N VAL A 19 -7.90 44.67 -14.58
CA VAL A 19 -7.92 45.05 -13.14
C VAL A 19 -7.75 46.56 -12.97
N LYS A 20 -8.77 47.33 -12.55
CA LYS A 20 -8.62 48.79 -12.30
C LYS A 20 -8.50 49.12 -10.79
N ARG A 21 -7.51 49.97 -10.47
CA ARG A 21 -7.14 50.72 -9.23
C ARG A 21 -7.65 50.21 -7.87
N TRP A 22 -6.73 49.79 -6.98
CA TRP A 22 -6.99 49.52 -5.55
C TRP A 22 -5.97 50.28 -4.70
N LYS A 23 -6.20 51.58 -4.45
CA LYS A 23 -5.52 52.31 -3.37
C LYS A 23 -6.53 52.80 -2.33
N ASN A 24 -6.14 52.62 -1.07
CA ASN A 24 -6.76 53.05 0.18
C ASN A 24 -7.98 52.23 0.64
N LEU A 25 -7.74 51.31 1.58
CA LEU A 25 -8.67 50.96 2.67
C LEU A 25 -7.93 50.02 3.63
N THR A 26 -7.34 50.58 4.68
CA THR A 26 -7.00 49.89 5.92
C THR A 26 -8.32 49.52 6.61
N VAL A 27 -8.69 48.23 6.58
CA VAL A 27 -9.81 47.69 7.38
C VAL A 27 -9.34 46.38 8.02
N PRO A 28 -9.40 46.20 9.35
CA PRO A 28 -8.59 45.17 10.04
C PRO A 28 -9.08 43.72 9.95
N HIS A 29 -10.21 43.41 9.29
CA HIS A 29 -10.86 42.09 9.44
C HIS A 29 -11.41 41.45 8.15
N LEU A 30 -10.76 41.67 7.01
CA LEU A 30 -11.03 40.87 5.80
C LEU A 30 -9.76 40.12 5.38
N SER A 31 -9.79 38.78 5.42
CA SER A 31 -8.78 37.93 4.76
C SER A 31 -8.56 38.41 3.32
N PRO A 32 -7.31 38.48 2.81
CA PRO A 32 -7.01 39.05 1.53
C PRO A 32 -7.70 38.23 0.44
N VAL A 33 -8.44 38.97 -0.36
CA VAL A 33 -9.27 38.50 -1.46
C VAL A 33 -8.38 37.76 -2.48
N SER A 34 -8.64 36.46 -2.71
CA SER A 34 -7.97 35.64 -3.73
C SER A 34 -8.72 35.66 -5.07
N LEU A 35 -8.03 35.35 -6.17
CA LEU A 35 -8.63 35.26 -7.52
C LEU A 35 -9.79 34.23 -7.58
N THR A 36 -9.91 33.30 -6.63
CA THR A 36 -11.05 32.37 -6.55
C THR A 36 -12.43 33.03 -6.47
N ARG A 37 -12.54 34.29 -6.01
CA ARG A 37 -13.81 35.05 -5.97
C ARG A 37 -14.35 35.44 -7.37
N PHE A 38 -13.60 35.21 -8.46
CA PHE A 38 -14.13 35.32 -9.84
C PHE A 38 -15.36 34.43 -10.08
N LYS A 39 -15.53 33.34 -9.33
CA LYS A 39 -16.72 32.49 -9.40
C LYS A 39 -18.01 33.20 -8.93
N CYS A 40 -17.90 34.34 -8.24
CA CYS A 40 -19.04 35.07 -7.66
C CYS A 40 -19.41 36.36 -8.40
N CYS A 41 -18.77 36.69 -9.53
CA CYS A 41 -19.09 37.91 -10.26
C CYS A 41 -20.39 37.75 -11.05
N HIS A 42 -21.40 38.55 -10.71
CA HIS A 42 -22.78 38.61 -11.23
C HIS A 42 -22.92 38.98 -12.73
N TYR A 43 -22.03 38.51 -13.60
CA TYR A 43 -22.11 38.77 -15.04
C TYR A 43 -22.79 37.59 -15.77
N PRO A 44 -24.00 37.77 -16.34
CA PRO A 44 -24.77 36.70 -16.99
C PRO A 44 -23.98 35.94 -18.07
N ASN A 45 -23.12 36.66 -18.79
CA ASN A 45 -22.30 36.10 -19.88
C ASN A 45 -21.19 35.16 -19.41
N ILE A 46 -20.70 35.31 -18.17
CA ILE A 46 -19.69 34.41 -17.59
C ILE A 46 -20.36 33.11 -17.14
N HIS A 47 -21.52 33.19 -16.49
CA HIS A 47 -22.31 32.02 -16.08
C HIS A 47 -22.68 31.15 -17.29
N ALA A 48 -23.22 31.75 -18.35
CA ALA A 48 -23.58 31.02 -19.57
C ALA A 48 -22.36 30.31 -20.22
N ARG A 49 -21.15 30.86 -20.09
CA ARG A 49 -19.94 30.24 -20.62
C ARG A 49 -19.36 29.19 -19.67
N LEU A 50 -19.47 29.37 -18.35
CA LEU A 50 -19.13 28.35 -17.35
C LEU A 50 -20.01 27.10 -17.51
N ASP A 51 -21.30 27.29 -17.81
CA ASP A 51 -22.22 26.19 -18.08
C ASP A 51 -21.86 25.43 -19.37
N LYS A 52 -21.47 26.14 -20.43
CA LYS A 52 -20.98 25.52 -21.68
C LYS A 52 -19.68 24.73 -21.50
N GLU A 53 -18.83 25.14 -20.55
CA GLU A 53 -17.51 24.56 -20.32
C GLU A 53 -17.47 23.61 -19.10
N LYS A 54 -18.64 23.07 -18.71
CA LYS A 54 -18.79 22.14 -17.57
C LYS A 54 -17.82 20.95 -17.67
N GLY A 55 -17.10 20.69 -16.58
CA GLY A 55 -16.08 19.63 -16.50
C GLY A 55 -14.67 20.04 -16.95
N LYS A 56 -14.43 21.33 -17.25
CA LYS A 56 -13.10 21.90 -17.49
C LYS A 56 -12.69 22.84 -16.36
N GLU A 57 -11.39 22.99 -16.15
CA GLU A 57 -10.81 23.94 -15.21
C GLU A 57 -10.49 25.27 -15.88
N ILE A 58 -10.63 26.35 -15.11
CA ILE A 58 -10.35 27.72 -15.53
C ILE A 58 -8.85 27.99 -15.33
N HIS A 59 -8.22 28.56 -16.34
CA HIS A 59 -6.83 29.04 -16.30
C HIS A 59 -6.78 30.48 -16.78
N LEU A 60 -6.01 31.33 -16.08
CA LEU A 60 -5.82 32.75 -16.45
C LEU A 60 -4.42 32.94 -17.00
N LEU A 61 -4.33 33.30 -18.29
CA LEU A 61 -3.07 33.62 -18.96
C LEU A 61 -2.88 35.14 -18.96
N GLY A 62 -1.82 35.63 -18.35
CA GLY A 62 -1.49 37.05 -18.34
C GLY A 62 -1.10 37.56 -19.74
N LYS A 63 -1.74 38.67 -20.14
CA LYS A 63 -1.48 39.42 -21.38
C LYS A 63 -0.81 40.76 -21.12
N LYS A 64 -1.07 41.36 -19.96
CA LYS A 64 -0.49 42.63 -19.51
C LYS A 64 -0.28 42.58 -18.00
N GLY A 65 0.81 43.15 -17.49
CA GLY A 65 1.12 43.22 -16.07
C GLY A 65 1.84 41.99 -15.51
N ILE A 66 1.26 40.79 -15.67
CA ILE A 66 1.89 39.52 -15.26
C ILE A 66 2.09 38.62 -16.48
N GLU A 67 3.25 37.95 -16.56
CA GLU A 67 3.54 36.94 -17.57
C GLU A 67 2.99 35.56 -17.16
N GLY A 68 2.48 34.81 -18.14
CA GLY A 68 2.19 33.39 -17.98
C GLY A 68 0.89 33.08 -17.23
N TYR A 69 0.72 31.80 -16.88
CA TYR A 69 -0.47 31.30 -16.22
C TYR A 69 -0.44 31.60 -14.72
N VAL A 70 -1.41 32.36 -14.23
CA VAL A 70 -1.51 32.75 -12.82
C VAL A 70 -2.22 31.69 -11.99
N ASN A 71 -1.72 31.46 -10.77
CA ASN A 71 -2.37 30.59 -9.79
C ASN A 71 -3.63 31.28 -9.25
N LEU A 72 -4.81 30.63 -9.32
CA LEU A 72 -6.07 31.22 -8.84
C LEU A 72 -6.12 31.44 -7.31
N GLY A 73 -5.21 30.83 -6.56
CA GLY A 73 -5.05 31.07 -5.14
C GLY A 73 -4.28 32.34 -4.80
N MET A 74 -3.68 33.01 -5.79
CA MET A 74 -2.79 34.15 -5.55
C MET A 74 -3.58 35.34 -4.97
N PRO A 75 -3.11 35.96 -3.87
CA PRO A 75 -3.76 37.14 -3.31
C PRO A 75 -3.70 38.32 -4.28
N LEU A 76 -4.79 39.08 -4.40
CA LEU A 76 -4.89 40.18 -5.35
C LEU A 76 -3.86 41.30 -5.16
N GLN A 77 -3.34 41.49 -3.93
CA GLN A 77 -2.30 42.48 -3.65
C GLN A 77 -0.99 42.26 -4.43
N TYR A 78 -0.77 41.03 -4.92
CA TYR A 78 0.38 40.64 -5.72
C TYR A 78 0.12 40.72 -7.23
N VAL A 79 -1.08 41.13 -7.64
CA VAL A 79 -1.44 41.37 -9.04
C VAL A 79 -1.25 42.87 -9.34
N PRO A 80 -0.36 43.26 -10.27
CA PRO A 80 -0.17 44.64 -10.70
C PRO A 80 -1.47 45.28 -11.16
N GLU A 81 -1.63 46.57 -10.87
CA GLU A 81 -2.75 47.35 -11.38
C GLU A 81 -2.76 47.33 -12.93
N ASN A 82 -3.96 47.30 -13.51
CA ASN A 82 -4.19 47.22 -14.96
C ASN A 82 -3.62 45.94 -15.61
N SER A 83 -3.46 44.86 -14.83
CA SER A 83 -3.15 43.54 -15.39
C SER A 83 -4.31 43.03 -16.24
N HIS A 84 -3.98 42.44 -17.39
CA HIS A 84 -4.96 41.86 -18.30
C HIS A 84 -4.79 40.34 -18.38
N PHE A 85 -5.89 39.58 -18.31
CA PHE A 85 -5.85 38.12 -18.39
C PHE A 85 -6.78 37.58 -19.48
N GLU A 86 -6.28 36.63 -20.26
CA GLU A 86 -7.09 35.78 -21.13
C GLU A 86 -7.56 34.55 -20.33
N MET A 87 -8.86 34.29 -20.30
CA MET A 87 -9.42 33.13 -19.61
C MET A 87 -9.56 31.94 -20.56
N LYS A 88 -8.99 30.79 -20.16
CA LYS A 88 -9.02 29.54 -20.91
C LYS A 88 -9.61 28.39 -20.09
N PHE A 89 -10.17 27.40 -20.78
CA PHE A 89 -10.85 26.25 -20.18
C PHE A 89 -10.23 24.94 -20.66
N TYR A 90 -9.66 24.16 -19.74
CA TYR A 90 -8.98 22.92 -20.09
C TYR A 90 -9.48 21.71 -19.29
N LYS A 91 -9.55 20.55 -19.94
CA LYS A 91 -9.78 19.28 -19.23
C LYS A 91 -8.49 18.89 -18.51
N VAL A 92 -8.57 18.70 -17.20
CA VAL A 92 -7.44 18.27 -16.36
C VAL A 92 -7.72 16.89 -15.82
N ASN A 93 -6.81 15.95 -16.06
CA ASN A 93 -6.92 14.60 -15.52
C ASN A 93 -6.12 14.54 -14.21
N ARG A 94 -6.79 14.69 -13.06
CA ARG A 94 -6.19 14.48 -11.72
C ARG A 94 -6.66 13.16 -11.11
N ASN A 95 -5.74 12.46 -10.46
CA ASN A 95 -6.00 11.42 -9.47
C ASN A 95 -5.26 11.86 -8.20
N PRO A 96 -5.87 11.94 -6.99
CA PRO A 96 -7.23 11.59 -6.56
C PRO A 96 -8.27 12.73 -6.63
N LYS A 97 -9.57 12.39 -6.45
CA LYS A 97 -10.69 13.35 -6.38
C LYS A 97 -10.55 14.23 -5.12
N GLY A 98 -10.48 15.55 -5.29
CA GLY A 98 -10.42 16.53 -4.18
C GLY A 98 -9.28 17.54 -4.28
N VAL A 99 -8.26 17.29 -5.11
CA VAL A 99 -7.15 18.25 -5.31
C VAL A 99 -7.61 19.42 -6.17
N VAL A 100 -7.68 20.59 -5.55
CA VAL A 100 -8.05 21.85 -6.20
C VAL A 100 -6.86 22.36 -7.04
N GLY A 101 -7.13 22.89 -8.23
CA GLY A 101 -6.11 23.26 -9.21
C GLY A 101 -5.35 24.55 -8.95
N TYR A 102 -5.34 24.97 -7.71
CA TYR A 102 -4.73 26.19 -7.24
C TYR A 102 -4.40 26.06 -5.76
N ARG A 103 -3.45 26.87 -5.30
CA ARG A 103 -2.98 26.84 -3.92
C ARG A 103 -4.06 27.35 -2.98
N GLN A 104 -4.37 26.59 -1.93
CA GLN A 104 -5.13 27.12 -0.80
C GLN A 104 -4.17 27.94 0.07
N PHE A 105 -4.41 29.24 0.21
CA PHE A 105 -3.53 30.14 0.97
C PHE A 105 -4.35 30.93 1.97
N GLU A 106 -4.07 30.74 3.25
CA GLU A 106 -4.57 31.56 4.34
C GLU A 106 -3.52 32.60 4.72
N SER A 107 -3.92 33.86 4.76
CA SER A 107 -2.99 34.97 5.02
C SER A 107 -2.62 35.07 6.48
N LYS A 108 -1.55 34.39 6.90
CA LYS A 108 -0.98 34.58 8.25
C LYS A 108 -0.05 35.80 8.33
N GLY A 109 -0.31 36.86 7.56
CA GLY A 109 0.52 38.08 7.55
C GLY A 109 1.92 37.94 6.93
N LYS A 110 2.27 36.79 6.36
CA LYS A 110 3.57 36.57 5.69
C LYS A 110 3.59 37.17 4.29
N LYS A 111 4.68 37.85 3.95
CA LYS A 111 4.96 38.34 2.59
C LYS A 111 5.18 37.15 1.64
N CYS A 112 4.69 37.25 0.41
CA CYS A 112 4.83 36.22 -0.61
C CYS A 112 5.85 36.63 -1.66
N VAL A 113 6.59 35.65 -2.14
CA VAL A 113 7.48 35.74 -3.29
C VAL A 113 6.75 35.20 -4.51
N ILE A 114 6.88 35.91 -5.64
CA ILE A 114 6.37 35.51 -6.95
C ILE A 114 7.55 35.14 -7.83
N PHE A 115 7.48 34.01 -8.50
CA PHE A 115 8.48 33.57 -9.47
C PHE A 115 7.83 32.75 -10.58
N TYR A 116 8.58 32.50 -11.66
CA TYR A 116 8.05 31.86 -12.86
C TYR A 116 8.73 30.53 -13.15
N VAL A 117 7.96 29.54 -13.56
CA VAL A 117 8.47 28.22 -13.92
C VAL A 117 7.97 27.81 -15.30
N SER A 118 8.86 27.27 -16.12
CA SER A 118 8.52 26.75 -17.46
C SER A 118 7.41 25.69 -17.40
N SER A 119 6.57 25.61 -18.44
CA SER A 119 5.45 24.65 -18.47
C SER A 119 5.86 23.18 -18.65
N PHE A 120 7.13 22.93 -18.93
CA PHE A 120 7.75 21.61 -18.95
C PHE A 120 9.08 21.66 -18.19
N GLY A 121 9.49 20.52 -17.66
CA GLY A 121 10.83 20.32 -17.14
C GLY A 121 11.72 19.62 -18.16
N ASN A 122 13.00 19.45 -17.82
CA ASN A 122 13.96 18.67 -18.56
C ASN A 122 14.48 17.53 -17.68
N ARG A 123 14.86 16.40 -18.27
CA ARG A 123 15.58 15.36 -17.54
C ARG A 123 17.03 15.75 -17.38
N LEU A 124 17.62 15.52 -16.19
CA LEU A 124 19.02 15.83 -15.93
C LEU A 124 19.96 15.07 -16.88
N GLU A 125 19.58 13.85 -17.26
CA GLU A 125 20.48 12.91 -17.94
C GLU A 125 20.64 13.20 -19.44
N ASN A 126 19.60 13.71 -20.11
CA ASN A 126 19.58 13.88 -21.56
C ASN A 126 18.87 15.15 -22.04
N ASN A 127 18.52 16.06 -21.13
CA ASN A 127 17.76 17.29 -21.43
C ASN A 127 16.43 17.05 -22.17
N ALA A 128 15.92 15.81 -22.22
CA ALA A 128 14.65 15.52 -22.86
C ALA A 128 13.49 16.13 -22.05
N ARG A 129 12.47 16.60 -22.76
CA ARG A 129 11.27 17.18 -22.12
C ARG A 129 10.65 16.20 -21.12
N TYR A 130 10.38 16.70 -19.93
CA TYR A 130 9.80 16.00 -18.80
C TYR A 130 8.50 16.68 -18.38
N ARG A 131 7.42 15.90 -18.23
CA ARG A 131 6.11 16.44 -17.87
C ARG A 131 6.04 16.74 -16.38
N ILE A 132 5.84 18.00 -16.04
CA ILE A 132 5.73 18.48 -14.65
C ILE A 132 4.33 19.04 -14.31
N LEU A 133 3.36 19.05 -15.24
CA LEU A 133 2.01 19.59 -15.03
C LEU A 133 0.91 18.54 -15.24
N TRP A 134 -0.19 18.68 -14.49
CA TRP A 134 -1.40 17.88 -14.69
C TRP A 134 -2.11 18.21 -16.02
N CYS A 135 -2.22 19.48 -16.38
CA CYS A 135 -2.88 19.91 -17.62
C CYS A 135 -1.92 19.83 -18.82
N ARG A 136 -2.26 19.03 -19.84
CA ARG A 136 -1.43 18.89 -21.06
C ARG A 136 -1.47 20.12 -21.95
N GLN A 137 -2.57 20.87 -21.91
CA GLN A 137 -2.81 22.03 -22.76
C GLN A 137 -1.92 23.21 -22.35
N LEU A 138 -1.63 23.38 -21.05
CA LEU A 138 -0.69 24.40 -20.57
C LEU A 138 0.73 24.21 -21.15
N VAL A 139 1.13 22.96 -21.42
CA VAL A 139 2.43 22.65 -22.03
C VAL A 139 2.46 23.07 -23.51
N LYS A 140 1.33 22.95 -24.21
CA LYS A 140 1.23 23.30 -25.64
C LYS A 140 1.36 24.80 -25.88
N ASP A 141 0.87 25.59 -24.94
CA ASP A 141 0.91 27.05 -25.02
C ASP A 141 2.32 27.62 -24.78
N LEU A 142 3.29 26.78 -24.39
CA LEU A 142 4.69 27.13 -24.12
C LEU A 142 4.88 28.33 -23.16
N SER A 143 3.83 28.68 -22.42
CA SER A 143 3.78 29.82 -21.51
C SER A 143 4.25 29.39 -20.12
N LYS A 144 4.94 30.28 -19.41
CA LYS A 144 5.39 30.03 -18.03
C LYS A 144 4.21 29.97 -17.06
N LEU A 145 4.42 29.40 -15.88
CA LEU A 145 3.50 29.44 -14.75
C LEU A 145 4.01 30.44 -13.72
N CYS A 146 3.17 31.38 -13.33
CA CYS A 146 3.38 32.28 -12.22
C CYS A 146 3.05 31.54 -10.91
N VAL A 147 4.08 31.28 -10.10
CA VAL A 147 4.02 30.59 -8.81
C VAL A 147 4.16 31.61 -7.70
N PHE A 148 3.40 31.45 -6.62
CA PHE A 148 3.51 32.28 -5.41
C PHE A 148 3.66 31.41 -4.16
N ALA A 149 4.51 31.85 -3.24
CA ALA A 149 4.76 31.18 -1.96
C ALA A 149 5.15 32.17 -0.87
N PRO A 150 4.81 31.90 0.41
CA PRO A 150 5.24 32.74 1.53
C PRO A 150 6.77 32.69 1.69
N GLU A 151 7.36 33.79 2.14
CA GLU A 151 8.78 33.86 2.52
C GLU A 151 9.11 32.78 3.57
N GLY A 152 10.29 32.18 3.45
CA GLY A 152 10.79 31.04 4.22
C GLY A 152 10.28 29.67 3.78
N GLU A 153 9.39 29.58 2.79
CA GLU A 153 8.94 28.29 2.24
C GLU A 153 9.99 27.71 1.28
N THR A 154 10.14 26.38 1.28
CA THR A 154 11.03 25.70 0.34
C THR A 154 10.48 25.73 -1.08
N ILE A 155 11.37 25.70 -2.07
CA ILE A 155 11.00 25.65 -3.50
C ILE A 155 10.18 24.39 -3.79
N LYS A 156 10.51 23.26 -3.14
CA LYS A 156 9.78 22.00 -3.25
C LYS A 156 8.33 22.16 -2.79
N ASP A 157 8.13 22.70 -1.59
CA ASP A 157 6.81 22.93 -1.03
C ASP A 157 6.00 23.91 -1.88
N ALA A 158 6.63 24.96 -2.38
CA ALA A 158 5.99 25.96 -3.23
C ALA A 158 5.37 25.33 -4.49
N LEU A 159 6.10 24.43 -5.17
CA LEU A 159 5.58 23.74 -6.36
C LEU A 159 4.58 22.64 -6.02
N CYS A 160 4.79 21.88 -4.95
CA CYS A 160 3.85 20.83 -4.52
C CYS A 160 2.51 21.41 -4.07
N LYS A 161 2.51 22.53 -3.33
CA LYS A 161 1.30 23.20 -2.83
C LYS A 161 0.59 24.09 -3.88
N ASP A 162 1.24 24.38 -5.02
CA ASP A 162 0.66 25.20 -6.09
C ASP A 162 -0.59 24.55 -6.72
N GLY A 163 -0.67 23.21 -6.72
CA GLY A 163 -1.84 22.44 -7.18
C GLY A 163 -1.90 22.21 -8.70
N ARG A 164 -1.08 22.90 -9.50
CA ARG A 164 -1.00 22.70 -10.96
C ARG A 164 0.10 21.71 -11.37
N PHE A 165 1.13 21.56 -10.55
CA PHE A 165 2.25 20.66 -10.81
C PHE A 165 1.93 19.20 -10.46
N HIS A 166 2.54 18.28 -11.20
CA HIS A 166 2.40 16.84 -11.02
C HIS A 166 3.11 16.37 -9.75
N SER A 167 2.57 15.35 -9.08
CA SER A 167 3.14 14.75 -7.86
C SER A 167 4.58 14.21 -8.00
N CYS A 168 5.12 14.10 -9.23
CA CYS A 168 6.47 13.61 -9.45
C CYS A 168 7.54 14.55 -8.88
N LEU A 169 7.20 15.81 -8.61
CA LEU A 169 8.07 16.77 -7.92
C LEU A 169 8.17 16.51 -6.40
N GLU A 170 7.24 15.74 -5.83
CA GLU A 170 7.30 15.35 -4.42
C GLU A 170 8.26 14.17 -4.22
N GLU A 171 8.23 13.21 -5.14
CA GLU A 171 8.94 11.93 -5.05
C GLU A 171 10.38 11.97 -5.58
N LYS A 172 10.66 12.82 -6.57
CA LYS A 172 11.95 12.80 -7.29
C LYS A 172 12.89 13.91 -6.83
N GLU A 173 14.19 13.70 -7.02
CA GLU A 173 15.18 14.77 -6.91
C GLU A 173 15.12 15.65 -8.15
N TRP A 174 15.04 16.96 -7.94
CA TRP A 174 15.07 17.94 -9.03
C TRP A 174 15.62 19.28 -8.51
N LYS A 175 16.04 20.10 -9.46
CA LYS A 175 16.59 21.43 -9.22
C LYS A 175 15.99 22.44 -10.19
N LEU A 176 15.94 23.70 -9.76
CA LEU A 176 15.65 24.82 -10.65
C LEU A 176 16.93 25.27 -11.35
N VAL A 177 16.83 25.59 -12.63
CA VAL A 177 17.93 26.13 -13.43
C VAL A 177 17.53 27.47 -14.01
N GLU A 178 18.39 28.47 -13.80
CA GLU A 178 18.27 29.84 -14.33
C GLU A 178 19.62 30.20 -14.95
N ASN A 179 19.66 30.41 -16.27
CA ASN A 179 20.88 30.81 -17.01
C ASN A 179 22.12 29.94 -16.66
N GLY A 180 21.92 28.61 -16.56
CA GLY A 180 22.96 27.64 -16.19
C GLY A 180 23.25 27.50 -14.69
N LYS A 181 22.77 28.43 -13.84
CA LYS A 181 22.90 28.32 -12.37
C LYS A 181 21.83 27.42 -11.80
N CYS A 182 22.26 26.44 -11.01
CA CYS A 182 21.39 25.43 -10.40
C CYS A 182 21.03 25.79 -8.95
N ARG A 183 19.75 25.69 -8.60
CA ARG A 183 19.25 25.82 -7.23
C ARG A 183 18.54 24.53 -6.82
N THR A 184 18.96 23.95 -5.70
CA THR A 184 18.32 22.75 -5.15
C THR A 184 16.90 23.06 -4.68
N SER A 185 15.99 22.09 -4.80
CA SER A 185 14.58 22.24 -4.42
C SER A 185 14.35 22.44 -2.92
N ASN A 186 15.35 22.14 -2.08
CA ASN A 186 15.27 22.34 -0.63
C ASN A 186 15.60 23.78 -0.17
N HIS A 187 16.09 24.65 -1.05
CA HIS A 187 16.32 26.06 -0.69
C HIS A 187 15.01 26.84 -0.55
N CYS A 188 15.05 27.96 0.17
CA CYS A 188 13.91 28.86 0.36
C CYS A 188 13.63 29.70 -0.88
N VAL A 189 12.38 30.10 -1.06
CA VAL A 189 11.91 30.90 -2.20
C VAL A 189 12.36 32.37 -2.16
N ASP A 190 12.87 32.86 -1.04
CA ASP A 190 13.14 34.28 -0.75
C ASP A 190 13.96 34.98 -1.85
N ASN A 191 14.91 34.27 -2.45
CA ASN A 191 15.83 34.80 -3.47
C ASN A 191 15.39 34.50 -4.92
N LEU A 192 14.12 34.14 -5.14
CA LEU A 192 13.55 33.80 -6.45
C LEU A 192 12.63 34.88 -7.03
N ALA A 193 12.40 35.98 -6.32
CA ALA A 193 11.47 37.03 -6.73
C ALA A 193 11.70 37.49 -8.19
N ASN A 194 10.63 37.45 -8.99
CA ASN A 194 10.56 37.89 -10.38
C ASN A 194 11.53 37.18 -11.35
N LYS A 195 12.01 35.99 -10.99
CA LYS A 195 12.92 35.19 -11.84
C LYS A 195 12.20 34.03 -12.52
N SER A 196 12.76 33.57 -13.63
CA SER A 196 12.22 32.45 -14.43
C SER A 196 13.13 31.24 -14.35
N PHE A 197 12.55 30.07 -14.13
CA PHE A 197 13.30 28.83 -13.92
C PHE A 197 12.79 27.68 -14.78
N GLU A 198 13.71 26.81 -15.17
CA GLU A 198 13.42 25.48 -15.70
C GLU A 198 13.57 24.43 -14.60
N VAL A 199 12.70 23.42 -14.60
CA VAL A 199 12.80 22.30 -13.66
C VAL A 199 13.62 21.19 -14.30
N VAL A 200 14.76 20.84 -13.72
CA VAL A 200 15.57 19.70 -14.15
C VAL A 200 15.39 18.55 -13.17
N VAL A 201 14.76 17.48 -13.63
CA VAL A 201 14.42 16.30 -12.83
C VAL A 201 15.49 15.23 -12.99
N LYS A 202 16.11 14.83 -11.88
CA LYS A 202 17.03 13.69 -11.84
C LYS A 202 16.20 12.41 -11.85
N THR A 203 16.30 11.68 -12.94
CA THR A 203 15.66 10.37 -13.07
C THR A 203 16.69 9.32 -12.66
N LYS A 204 16.35 8.44 -11.70
CA LYS A 204 17.29 7.40 -11.26
C LYS A 204 17.74 6.59 -12.47
N GLN A 205 19.04 6.60 -12.75
CA GLN A 205 19.64 5.62 -13.63
C GLN A 205 19.48 4.22 -13.00
N PRO A 206 19.14 3.19 -13.77
CA PRO A 206 19.28 1.81 -13.30
C PRO A 206 20.78 1.50 -13.16
N PHE A 207 21.21 1.16 -11.95
CA PHE A 207 22.56 0.64 -11.71
C PHE A 207 22.76 -0.66 -12.51
N LYS A 208 23.67 -0.68 -13.48
CA LYS A 208 24.57 -1.83 -13.64
C LYS A 208 25.79 -1.55 -12.78
N ALA A 209 26.01 -2.38 -11.77
CA ALA A 209 27.26 -2.43 -11.04
C ALA A 209 28.30 -3.21 -11.88
N ARG A 210 29.47 -2.62 -12.10
CA ARG A 210 30.74 -3.37 -12.13
C ARG A 210 31.72 -2.62 -11.24
N ASP A 211 32.45 -3.42 -10.48
CA ASP A 211 33.17 -3.00 -9.28
C ASP A 211 34.25 -1.97 -9.59
N CYS A 212 34.25 -0.90 -8.79
CA CYS A 212 35.12 0.29 -8.83
C CYS A 212 35.73 0.66 -10.19
N SER A 213 35.09 1.66 -10.83
CA SER A 213 35.52 2.37 -12.04
C SER A 213 35.48 1.56 -13.36
N ARG A 214 34.76 2.16 -14.33
CA ARG A 214 34.70 1.83 -15.76
C ARG A 214 34.13 0.46 -16.15
N ASN A 215 33.09 0.57 -17.00
CA ASN A 215 32.62 -0.42 -17.97
C ASN A 215 32.10 -1.76 -17.41
N ASP A 216 30.78 -1.93 -17.41
CA ASP A 216 30.15 -2.56 -18.59
C ASP A 216 28.60 -2.44 -18.62
N GLN A 217 28.16 -1.71 -19.64
CA GLN A 217 27.01 -1.97 -20.53
C GLN A 217 25.74 -2.66 -19.98
N SER A 218 24.81 -1.87 -19.43
CA SER A 218 23.40 -1.68 -19.87
C SER A 218 22.91 -2.18 -21.24
N CYS A 219 23.12 -3.40 -21.73
CA CYS A 219 22.43 -3.82 -22.97
C CYS A 219 20.92 -4.04 -22.74
N MET A 220 20.12 -2.98 -22.91
CA MET A 220 18.75 -3.08 -23.41
C MET A 220 18.54 -1.98 -24.44
N ALA A 221 18.54 -2.41 -25.70
CA ALA A 221 18.41 -1.60 -26.90
C ALA A 221 17.06 -0.88 -26.99
N SER A 222 17.01 0.14 -27.84
CA SER A 222 15.81 0.90 -28.23
C SER A 222 14.63 -0.01 -28.62
N GLU A 223 13.40 0.51 -28.59
CA GLU A 223 12.20 -0.23 -29.05
C GLU A 223 12.28 -0.61 -30.56
N GLU A 224 13.14 0.02 -31.36
CA GLU A 224 13.50 -0.47 -32.71
C GLU A 224 14.46 -1.68 -32.69
N GLY A 225 15.23 -1.83 -31.61
CA GLY A 225 16.12 -2.97 -31.35
C GLY A 225 15.42 -4.15 -30.65
N GLN A 226 14.42 -3.92 -29.79
CA GLN A 226 13.68 -5.02 -29.12
C GLN A 226 12.92 -5.91 -30.11
N GLY A 227 12.34 -5.33 -31.16
CA GLY A 227 11.79 -6.11 -32.28
C GLY A 227 12.86 -6.97 -32.94
N LYS A 228 14.02 -6.40 -33.25
CA LYS A 228 15.12 -7.11 -33.92
C LYS A 228 15.76 -8.21 -33.07
N THR A 229 15.95 -8.01 -31.77
CA THR A 229 16.52 -9.01 -30.85
C THR A 229 15.55 -10.16 -30.55
N TYR A 230 14.25 -9.87 -30.35
CA TYR A 230 13.22 -10.90 -30.21
C TYR A 230 13.07 -11.74 -31.49
N HIS A 231 13.12 -11.11 -32.67
CA HIS A 231 13.11 -11.79 -33.96
C HIS A 231 14.41 -12.56 -34.27
N TYR A 232 15.54 -12.21 -33.66
CA TYR A 232 16.81 -12.90 -33.84
C TYR A 232 16.89 -14.22 -33.04
N PHE A 233 16.39 -14.23 -31.80
CA PHE A 233 16.42 -15.44 -30.95
C PHE A 233 15.28 -16.41 -31.23
N LYS A 234 14.12 -15.93 -31.70
CA LYS A 234 12.94 -16.76 -31.95
C LYS A 234 13.20 -17.92 -32.94
N PRO A 235 13.86 -17.75 -34.10
CA PRO A 235 14.13 -18.85 -35.02
C PRO A 235 15.07 -19.91 -34.40
N ILE A 236 16.15 -19.47 -33.77
CA ILE A 236 17.19 -20.34 -33.20
C ILE A 236 16.64 -21.18 -32.04
N LEU A 237 15.85 -20.58 -31.14
CA LEU A 237 15.22 -21.30 -30.02
C LEU A 237 14.17 -22.30 -30.48
N LEU A 238 13.41 -21.99 -31.53
CA LEU A 238 12.36 -22.85 -32.06
C LEU A 238 12.91 -24.02 -32.90
N ASP A 239 14.14 -23.90 -33.43
CA ASP A 239 14.85 -24.99 -34.11
C ASP A 239 15.55 -25.94 -33.12
N LEU A 240 16.09 -25.42 -32.01
CA LEU A 240 16.71 -26.23 -30.95
C LEU A 240 15.69 -26.97 -30.07
N TYR A 241 14.49 -26.42 -29.92
CA TYR A 241 13.43 -26.97 -29.07
C TYR A 241 12.11 -27.05 -29.84
N PRO A 242 11.91 -28.08 -30.68
CA PRO A 242 10.72 -28.20 -31.52
C PRO A 242 9.41 -28.31 -30.73
N ASP A 243 9.44 -28.81 -29.49
CA ASP A 243 8.27 -28.81 -28.61
C ASP A 243 7.93 -27.42 -28.08
N LEU A 244 8.92 -26.54 -27.90
CA LEU A 244 8.70 -25.14 -27.59
C LEU A 244 8.02 -24.42 -28.76
N LYS A 245 8.27 -24.85 -30.00
CA LYS A 245 7.58 -24.36 -31.20
C LYS A 245 6.10 -24.72 -31.18
N LYS A 246 5.78 -25.98 -30.87
CA LYS A 246 4.39 -26.43 -30.67
C LYS A 246 3.70 -25.66 -29.54
N GLN A 247 4.39 -25.44 -28.42
CA GLN A 247 3.83 -24.68 -27.30
C GLN A 247 3.67 -23.18 -27.62
N SER A 248 4.62 -22.57 -28.33
CA SER A 248 4.52 -21.18 -28.80
C SER A 248 3.31 -21.01 -29.70
N THR A 249 3.04 -21.95 -30.62
CA THR A 249 1.84 -21.89 -31.46
C THR A 249 0.55 -22.02 -30.65
N VAL A 250 0.52 -22.87 -29.63
CA VAL A 250 -0.64 -22.99 -28.71
C VAL A 250 -0.86 -21.68 -27.95
N ILE A 251 0.21 -21.07 -27.44
CA ILE A 251 0.16 -19.79 -26.72
C ILE A 251 -0.30 -18.67 -27.66
N ASP A 252 0.23 -18.59 -28.88
CA ASP A 252 -0.16 -17.61 -29.89
C ASP A 252 -1.64 -17.77 -30.28
N GLU A 253 -2.15 -19.00 -30.43
CA GLU A 253 -3.57 -19.29 -30.66
C GLU A 253 -4.45 -18.88 -29.47
N LEU A 254 -4.01 -19.15 -28.25
CA LEU A 254 -4.72 -18.74 -27.03
C LEU A 254 -4.82 -17.22 -26.95
N PHE A 255 -3.73 -16.51 -27.23
CA PHE A 255 -3.74 -15.05 -27.30
C PHE A 255 -4.66 -14.56 -28.43
N ALA A 256 -4.58 -15.14 -29.62
CA ALA A 256 -5.44 -14.76 -30.74
C ALA A 256 -6.93 -14.92 -30.41
N LYS A 257 -7.33 -16.05 -29.82
CA LYS A 257 -8.70 -16.29 -29.33
C LYS A 257 -9.11 -15.30 -28.25
N ALA A 258 -8.23 -15.01 -27.29
CA ALA A 258 -8.48 -14.04 -26.22
C ALA A 258 -8.64 -12.61 -26.76
N PHE A 259 -7.84 -12.21 -27.76
CA PHE A 259 -7.96 -10.91 -28.42
C PHE A 259 -9.23 -10.81 -29.28
N ALA A 260 -9.58 -11.86 -30.01
CA ALA A 260 -10.80 -11.90 -30.83
C ALA A 260 -12.05 -11.76 -29.95
N LYS A 261 -12.17 -12.58 -28.89
CA LYS A 261 -13.27 -12.49 -27.92
C LYS A 261 -13.34 -11.11 -27.25
N ALA A 262 -12.18 -10.55 -26.87
CA ALA A 262 -12.15 -9.22 -26.27
C ALA A 262 -12.60 -8.12 -27.26
N LEU A 263 -12.31 -8.27 -28.55
CA LEU A 263 -12.74 -7.34 -29.58
C LEU A 263 -14.25 -7.43 -29.84
N GLU A 264 -14.82 -8.64 -29.84
CA GLU A 264 -16.28 -8.88 -29.90
C GLU A 264 -17.00 -8.25 -28.69
N GLU A 265 -16.38 -8.30 -27.51
CA GLU A 265 -16.87 -7.63 -26.28
C GLU A 265 -16.57 -6.12 -26.24
N GLY A 266 -16.08 -5.51 -27.32
CA GLY A 266 -15.80 -4.07 -27.43
C GLY A 266 -14.58 -3.57 -26.64
N LYS A 267 -13.71 -4.48 -26.16
CA LYS A 267 -12.50 -4.14 -25.40
C LYS A 267 -11.34 -3.85 -26.34
N SER A 268 -10.61 -2.76 -26.09
CA SER A 268 -9.42 -2.43 -26.88
C SER A 268 -8.29 -3.46 -26.66
N LYS A 269 -7.48 -3.74 -27.70
CA LYS A 269 -6.26 -4.56 -27.58
C LYS A 269 -5.35 -4.10 -26.43
N ARG A 270 -5.30 -2.79 -26.16
CA ARG A 270 -4.53 -2.18 -25.06
C ARG A 270 -5.08 -2.55 -23.67
N ALA A 271 -6.39 -2.76 -23.53
CA ALA A 271 -7.01 -3.20 -22.29
C ALA A 271 -6.69 -4.67 -21.97
N VAL A 272 -6.68 -5.53 -23.00
CA VAL A 272 -6.23 -6.93 -22.89
C VAL A 272 -4.76 -6.98 -22.49
N PHE A 273 -3.90 -6.22 -23.17
CA PHE A 273 -2.49 -6.11 -22.78
C PHE A 273 -2.28 -5.55 -21.37
N LYS A 274 -3.10 -4.60 -20.91
CA LYS A 274 -3.01 -4.06 -19.55
C LYS A 274 -3.33 -5.13 -18.50
N LEU A 275 -4.33 -5.97 -18.76
CA LEU A 275 -4.72 -7.08 -17.87
C LEU A 275 -3.57 -8.06 -17.63
N TYR A 276 -2.77 -8.35 -18.67
CA TYR A 276 -1.61 -9.22 -18.54
C TYR A 276 -0.37 -8.48 -18.01
N ARG A 277 -0.19 -7.19 -18.33
CA ARG A 277 0.98 -6.39 -17.93
C ARG A 277 1.04 -6.07 -16.43
N GLU A 278 -0.12 -5.90 -15.78
CA GLU A 278 -0.21 -5.64 -14.34
C GLU A 278 0.43 -6.77 -13.49
N ASN A 279 0.63 -7.96 -14.04
CA ASN A 279 1.15 -9.12 -13.30
C ASN A 279 2.68 -9.29 -13.38
N PHE A 280 3.41 -8.45 -14.13
CA PHE A 280 4.85 -8.65 -14.39
C PHE A 280 5.77 -7.49 -13.94
N GLY A 281 5.22 -6.42 -13.35
CA GLY A 281 6.00 -5.29 -12.82
C GLY A 281 6.13 -5.34 -11.29
N LYS A 282 7.36 -5.19 -10.77
CA LYS A 282 7.59 -5.04 -9.32
C LYS A 282 7.23 -3.61 -8.88
N GLU A 283 5.94 -3.35 -8.65
CA GLU A 283 5.41 -2.01 -8.31
C GLU A 283 5.66 -1.60 -6.85
N THR A 284 5.81 -2.57 -5.93
CA THR A 284 6.05 -2.33 -4.50
C THR A 284 7.51 -2.58 -4.11
N LYS A 285 8.10 -1.66 -3.33
CA LYS A 285 9.42 -1.84 -2.72
C LYS A 285 9.29 -2.81 -1.53
N ASN A 286 9.28 -4.11 -1.81
CA ASN A 286 9.24 -5.20 -0.82
C ASN A 286 10.64 -5.78 -0.51
N SER A 287 11.70 -4.99 -0.67
CA SER A 287 13.06 -5.44 -0.32
C SER A 287 13.16 -5.61 1.20
N ILE A 288 13.51 -6.81 1.64
CA ILE A 288 13.66 -7.17 3.04
C ILE A 288 15.13 -7.00 3.43
N LEU A 289 15.41 -6.41 4.60
CA LEU A 289 16.77 -6.32 5.10
C LEU A 289 17.28 -7.72 5.45
N ILE A 290 18.52 -8.05 5.10
CA ILE A 290 19.10 -9.38 5.36
C ILE A 290 19.09 -9.76 6.85
N LYS A 291 19.18 -8.77 7.75
CA LYS A 291 19.05 -8.99 9.20
C LYS A 291 17.70 -9.63 9.57
N VAL A 292 16.64 -9.29 8.86
CA VAL A 292 15.29 -9.81 9.08
C VAL A 292 15.23 -11.27 8.64
N HIS A 293 15.76 -11.58 7.45
CA HIS A 293 15.87 -12.98 7.00
C HIS A 293 16.66 -13.86 7.98
N LYS A 294 17.81 -13.39 8.45
CA LYS A 294 18.62 -14.12 9.45
C LYS A 294 17.85 -14.35 10.74
N ARG A 295 17.14 -13.32 11.23
CA ARG A 295 16.36 -13.41 12.47
C ARG A 295 15.16 -14.35 12.31
N LEU A 296 14.42 -14.25 11.21
CA LEU A 296 13.31 -15.14 10.89
C LEU A 296 13.77 -16.58 10.76
N GLY A 297 14.95 -16.84 10.18
CA GLY A 297 15.54 -18.17 10.11
C GLY A 297 15.80 -18.80 11.49
N VAL A 298 16.28 -18.02 12.47
CA VAL A 298 16.43 -18.52 13.85
C VAL A 298 15.08 -18.75 14.52
N LEU A 299 14.12 -17.84 14.30
CA LEU A 299 12.79 -17.97 14.89
C LEU A 299 11.98 -19.12 14.26
N SER A 300 12.26 -19.50 13.01
CA SER A 300 11.60 -20.60 12.32
C SER A 300 11.91 -21.97 12.93
N ASP A 301 13.01 -22.11 13.67
CA ASP A 301 13.36 -23.34 14.40
C ASP A 301 12.26 -23.71 15.40
N SER A 302 11.53 -22.71 15.91
CA SER A 302 10.45 -22.89 16.89
C SER A 302 9.08 -23.15 16.28
N VAL A 303 8.98 -23.14 14.95
CA VAL A 303 7.74 -23.39 14.21
C VAL A 303 7.67 -24.87 13.86
N GLY A 304 6.61 -25.52 14.31
CA GLY A 304 6.38 -26.94 14.18
C GLY A 304 5.24 -27.28 13.24
N PHE A 305 5.37 -28.44 12.61
CA PHE A 305 4.31 -29.12 11.87
C PHE A 305 3.57 -30.06 12.83
N ILE A 306 2.25 -29.93 12.91
CA ILE A 306 1.38 -30.90 13.57
C ILE A 306 0.75 -31.77 12.48
N GLU A 307 0.78 -33.07 12.66
CA GLU A 307 -0.08 -33.99 11.90
C GLU A 307 -0.87 -34.88 12.83
N TRP A 308 -2.03 -35.35 12.35
CA TRP A 308 -2.84 -36.30 13.06
C TRP A 308 -3.47 -37.33 12.14
N ALA A 309 -3.79 -38.47 12.75
CA ALA A 309 -4.62 -39.52 12.18
C ALA A 309 -5.52 -40.09 13.28
N ASN A 310 -6.82 -39.88 13.15
CA ASN A 310 -7.82 -40.35 14.12
C ASN A 310 -9.01 -40.96 13.39
N ASN A 311 -9.15 -42.28 13.40
CA ASN A 311 -10.28 -43.00 12.80
C ASN A 311 -10.59 -42.59 11.34
N GLY A 312 -9.55 -42.37 10.53
CA GLY A 312 -9.66 -41.94 9.14
C GLY A 312 -9.80 -40.42 8.95
N ASN A 313 -9.93 -39.65 10.02
CA ASN A 313 -9.78 -38.20 10.02
C ASN A 313 -8.29 -37.85 10.12
N ASN A 314 -7.69 -37.57 8.97
CA ASN A 314 -6.28 -37.22 8.86
C ASN A 314 -6.15 -35.76 8.47
N GLY A 315 -5.13 -35.10 9.01
CA GLY A 315 -4.86 -33.72 8.63
C GLY A 315 -3.57 -33.20 9.22
N SER A 316 -3.32 -31.92 8.95
CA SER A 316 -2.15 -31.23 9.43
C SER A 316 -2.39 -29.75 9.67
N ALA A 317 -1.53 -29.17 10.50
CA ALA A 317 -1.58 -27.78 10.91
C ALA A 317 -0.19 -27.29 11.31
N THR A 318 -0.11 -26.02 11.73
CA THR A 318 1.09 -25.41 12.27
C THR A 318 0.95 -25.19 13.77
N CYS A 319 2.06 -25.26 14.49
CA CYS A 319 2.19 -24.75 15.84
C CYS A 319 3.52 -24.05 16.02
N PHE A 320 3.72 -23.45 17.19
CA PHE A 320 5.05 -22.98 17.58
C PHE A 320 5.27 -23.15 19.07
N VAL A 321 6.54 -23.28 19.47
CA VAL A 321 6.91 -23.32 20.89
C VAL A 321 6.55 -21.99 21.54
N LEU A 322 5.59 -22.01 22.45
CA LEU A 322 5.21 -20.86 23.26
C LEU A 322 6.31 -20.61 24.30
N HIS A 323 6.53 -21.60 25.16
CA HIS A 323 7.55 -21.65 26.18
C HIS A 323 7.79 -23.10 26.60
N ASP A 324 9.05 -23.45 26.84
CA ASP A 324 9.43 -24.79 27.28
C ASP A 324 8.83 -25.92 26.42
N LYS A 325 8.05 -26.85 27.03
CA LYS A 325 7.39 -27.96 26.37
C LYS A 325 6.02 -27.60 25.82
N TYR A 326 5.58 -26.35 25.99
CA TYR A 326 4.26 -25.90 25.59
C TYR A 326 4.29 -25.30 24.20
N VAL A 327 3.43 -25.80 23.32
CA VAL A 327 3.23 -25.28 21.96
C VAL A 327 1.87 -24.62 21.84
N LEU A 328 1.80 -23.55 21.04
CA LEU A 328 0.56 -22.86 20.71
C LEU A 328 0.09 -23.24 19.30
N THR A 329 -1.21 -23.49 19.16
CA THR A 329 -1.90 -23.65 17.87
C THR A 329 -3.32 -23.08 17.98
N CYS A 330 -4.14 -23.20 16.93
CA CYS A 330 -5.53 -22.76 16.98
C CYS A 330 -6.43 -23.76 17.72
N HIS A 331 -7.49 -23.28 18.39
CA HIS A 331 -8.45 -24.16 19.06
C HIS A 331 -9.15 -25.07 18.06
N HIS A 332 -9.53 -24.56 16.88
CA HIS A 332 -10.16 -25.38 15.84
C HIS A 332 -9.27 -26.51 15.31
N VAL A 333 -7.93 -26.36 15.37
CA VAL A 333 -7.00 -27.45 15.01
C VAL A 333 -7.17 -28.62 15.96
N VAL A 334 -7.31 -28.35 17.27
CA VAL A 334 -7.61 -29.38 18.26
C VAL A 334 -8.97 -30.02 17.98
N GLY A 335 -9.97 -29.22 17.64
CA GLY A 335 -11.27 -29.72 17.18
C GLY A 335 -11.17 -30.69 15.99
N HIS A 336 -10.31 -30.39 15.01
CA HIS A 336 -10.05 -31.28 13.89
C HIS A 336 -9.28 -32.55 14.28
N ILE A 337 -8.40 -32.51 15.28
CA ILE A 337 -7.68 -33.70 15.77
C ILE A 337 -8.66 -34.66 16.45
N VAL A 338 -9.50 -34.14 17.36
CA VAL A 338 -10.41 -34.96 18.18
C VAL A 338 -11.61 -35.46 17.39
N GLY A 339 -12.10 -34.68 16.42
CA GLY A 339 -13.30 -34.99 15.63
C GLY A 339 -14.59 -34.44 16.24
N GLU A 340 -15.62 -34.33 15.40
CA GLU A 340 -16.93 -33.80 15.80
C GLU A 340 -17.65 -34.73 16.80
N GLY A 341 -18.34 -34.13 17.78
CA GLY A 341 -19.20 -34.87 18.71
C GLY A 341 -18.49 -35.53 19.89
N VAL A 342 -17.18 -35.35 20.06
CA VAL A 342 -16.41 -35.90 21.19
C VAL A 342 -16.52 -35.00 22.42
N GLU A 343 -16.79 -35.59 23.59
CA GLU A 343 -16.85 -34.85 24.86
C GLU A 343 -15.47 -34.30 25.28
N GLU A 344 -15.43 -33.05 25.78
CA GLU A 344 -14.18 -32.35 26.13
C GLU A 344 -13.28 -33.12 27.12
N LYS A 345 -13.86 -33.98 27.97
CA LYS A 345 -13.11 -34.81 28.94
C LYS A 345 -12.16 -35.82 28.26
N ASP A 346 -12.49 -36.25 27.05
CA ASP A 346 -11.73 -37.28 26.31
C ASP A 346 -10.68 -36.65 25.37
N TRP A 347 -10.71 -35.33 25.19
CA TRP A 347 -9.86 -34.62 24.23
C TRP A 347 -8.38 -34.82 24.52
N ALA A 348 -7.95 -34.67 25.78
CA ALA A 348 -6.54 -34.78 26.15
C ALA A 348 -5.93 -36.14 25.76
N SER A 349 -6.66 -37.24 26.01
CA SER A 349 -6.25 -38.59 25.63
C SER A 349 -6.23 -38.78 24.12
N ILE A 350 -7.25 -38.29 23.41
CA ILE A 350 -7.30 -38.44 21.95
C ILE A 350 -6.17 -37.66 21.28
N ILE A 351 -5.91 -36.42 21.72
CA ILE A 351 -4.82 -35.59 21.19
C ILE A 351 -3.48 -36.30 21.33
N SER A 352 -3.17 -36.87 22.51
CA SER A 352 -1.89 -37.54 22.75
C SER A 352 -1.67 -38.78 21.89
N HIS A 353 -2.74 -39.51 21.56
CA HIS A 353 -2.65 -40.74 20.77
C HIS A 353 -2.74 -40.49 19.26
N SER A 354 -3.42 -39.42 18.84
CA SER A 354 -3.74 -39.18 17.43
C SER A 354 -2.85 -38.16 16.76
N ALA A 355 -2.14 -37.31 17.51
CA ALA A 355 -1.34 -36.23 16.95
C ALA A 355 0.13 -36.26 17.40
N ARG A 356 1.01 -35.78 16.53
CA ARG A 356 2.45 -35.65 16.79
C ARG A 356 3.00 -34.39 16.14
N VAL A 357 4.13 -33.91 16.66
CA VAL A 357 4.72 -32.63 16.25
C VAL A 357 6.16 -32.81 15.79
N THR A 358 6.60 -32.06 14.78
CA THR A 358 8.02 -32.01 14.38
C THR A 358 8.42 -30.61 13.98
N PHE A 359 9.66 -30.24 14.29
CA PHE A 359 10.21 -28.91 13.97
C PHE A 359 11.13 -28.93 12.73
N SER A 360 11.45 -30.10 12.21
CA SER A 360 12.46 -30.28 11.15
C SER A 360 11.92 -30.37 9.72
N TYR A 361 10.61 -30.16 9.51
CA TYR A 361 10.01 -30.29 8.19
C TYR A 361 10.26 -29.09 7.27
N GLU A 362 11.47 -28.95 6.71
CA GLU A 362 11.85 -27.79 5.88
C GLU A 362 11.89 -28.05 4.37
N ASP A 363 12.06 -29.31 3.97
CA ASP A 363 12.16 -29.75 2.58
C ASP A 363 11.59 -31.16 2.50
N LYS A 364 12.33 -32.13 3.04
CA LYS A 364 11.96 -33.54 3.00
C LYS A 364 11.03 -33.85 4.13
N TYR A 365 10.11 -34.74 3.85
CA TYR A 365 9.21 -35.23 4.88
C TYR A 365 10.02 -35.80 6.07
N PRO A 366 9.62 -35.49 7.32
CA PRO A 366 10.42 -35.78 8.51
C PRO A 366 10.66 -37.28 8.72
N LYS A 367 11.81 -37.61 9.31
CA LYS A 367 12.13 -38.99 9.70
C LYS A 367 11.37 -39.36 10.98
N GLU A 368 11.10 -40.65 11.17
CA GLU A 368 10.31 -41.11 12.32
C GLU A 368 10.89 -40.68 13.69
N ASN A 369 12.22 -40.57 13.81
CA ASN A 369 12.88 -40.14 15.03
C ASN A 369 12.89 -38.62 15.28
N SER A 370 12.30 -37.83 14.38
CA SER A 370 12.21 -36.36 14.49
C SER A 370 10.85 -35.86 14.97
N TRP A 371 9.98 -36.79 15.36
CA TRP A 371 8.65 -36.52 15.90
C TRP A 371 8.66 -36.51 17.42
N PHE A 372 7.87 -35.60 17.97
CA PHE A 372 7.61 -35.43 19.39
C PHE A 372 6.18 -35.87 19.67
N SER A 373 6.02 -36.75 20.67
CA SER A 373 4.71 -37.11 21.21
C SER A 373 4.10 -35.95 21.99
N LEU A 374 2.78 -35.94 22.09
CA LEU A 374 2.04 -35.02 22.93
C LEU A 374 1.64 -35.70 24.24
N ALA A 375 1.81 -34.99 25.35
CA ALA A 375 1.33 -35.46 26.64
C ALA A 375 -0.21 -35.43 26.66
N PRO A 376 -0.87 -36.33 27.42
CA PRO A 376 -2.33 -36.32 27.60
C PRO A 376 -2.76 -35.15 28.51
N TRP A 377 -2.56 -33.93 28.01
CA TRP A 377 -2.76 -32.67 28.75
C TRP A 377 -3.38 -31.62 27.82
N PHE A 378 -4.56 -31.12 28.18
CA PHE A 378 -5.27 -30.08 27.45
C PHE A 378 -6.13 -29.25 28.41
N GLU A 379 -5.51 -28.24 29.04
CA GLU A 379 -6.18 -27.41 30.05
C GLU A 379 -6.42 -25.96 29.58
N ILE A 380 -5.65 -25.49 28.61
CA ILE A 380 -5.61 -24.08 28.23
C ILE A 380 -6.05 -23.92 26.78
N SER A 381 -7.25 -23.37 26.60
CA SER A 381 -7.76 -23.00 25.28
C SER A 381 -8.83 -21.92 25.36
N ASP A 382 -9.12 -21.30 24.22
CA ASP A 382 -10.13 -20.26 24.10
C ASP A 382 -10.78 -20.34 22.71
N LYS A 383 -12.11 -20.45 22.67
CA LYS A 383 -12.89 -20.51 21.43
C LYS A 383 -13.04 -19.13 20.77
N ASP A 384 -13.05 -18.05 21.55
CA ASP A 384 -13.28 -16.67 21.06
C ASP A 384 -12.02 -16.08 20.40
N LEU A 385 -10.85 -16.41 20.96
CA LEU A 385 -9.53 -16.05 20.39
C LEU A 385 -8.88 -17.19 19.62
N ASP A 386 -9.60 -18.31 19.49
CA ASP A 386 -9.23 -19.50 18.73
C ASP A 386 -7.79 -19.97 18.98
N PHE A 387 -7.41 -20.14 20.24
CA PHE A 387 -6.10 -20.67 20.61
C PHE A 387 -6.19 -21.90 21.51
N ALA A 388 -5.18 -22.74 21.41
CA ALA A 388 -5.00 -23.93 22.23
C ALA A 388 -3.51 -24.10 22.57
N VAL A 389 -3.24 -24.46 23.83
CA VAL A 389 -1.88 -24.84 24.28
C VAL A 389 -1.84 -26.35 24.41
N LEU A 390 -0.86 -26.98 23.76
CA LEU A 390 -0.56 -28.40 23.89
C LEU A 390 0.80 -28.58 24.57
N LYS A 391 1.03 -29.74 25.16
CA LYS A 391 2.28 -30.06 25.87
C LYS A 391 3.01 -31.20 25.18
N LEU A 392 4.27 -30.99 24.85
CA LEU A 392 5.16 -32.00 24.28
C LEU A 392 5.73 -32.91 25.37
N GLU A 393 5.96 -34.17 25.02
CA GLU A 393 6.77 -35.10 25.80
C GLU A 393 8.26 -34.95 25.46
N GLY A 394 9.14 -35.38 26.38
CA GLY A 394 10.59 -35.32 26.22
C GLY A 394 11.27 -34.25 27.08
N ASP A 395 12.60 -34.20 27.01
CA ASP A 395 13.44 -33.30 27.80
C ASP A 395 13.53 -31.89 27.20
N ARG A 396 13.69 -30.87 28.07
CA ARG A 396 13.78 -29.46 27.65
C ARG A 396 14.92 -29.21 26.66
N SER A 397 16.01 -29.97 26.77
CA SER A 397 17.25 -29.76 26.00
C SER A 397 17.12 -30.08 24.50
N SER A 398 16.10 -30.84 24.09
CA SER A 398 15.87 -31.19 22.69
C SER A 398 14.88 -30.26 21.98
N LEU A 399 14.26 -29.33 22.69
CA LEU A 399 13.21 -28.46 22.15
C LEU A 399 13.75 -27.09 21.71
N PRO A 400 13.19 -26.51 20.63
CA PRO A 400 13.50 -25.15 20.22
C PRO A 400 13.12 -24.10 21.28
N ALA A 401 13.71 -22.92 21.18
CA ALA A 401 13.46 -21.83 22.13
C ALA A 401 12.03 -21.26 22.03
N GLY A 402 11.34 -21.11 23.17
CA GLY A 402 10.01 -20.51 23.19
C GLY A 402 9.95 -19.07 22.65
N LEU A 403 8.93 -18.79 21.84
CA LEU A 403 8.72 -17.51 21.16
C LEU A 403 8.01 -16.45 21.99
N VAL A 404 7.40 -16.81 23.14
CA VAL A 404 6.60 -15.88 23.95
C VAL A 404 7.36 -14.62 24.37
N ARG A 405 8.67 -14.73 24.59
CA ARG A 405 9.55 -13.61 24.98
C ARG A 405 9.65 -12.51 23.92
N PHE A 406 9.31 -12.83 22.67
CA PHE A 406 9.32 -11.89 21.55
C PHE A 406 7.95 -11.25 21.30
N SER A 407 6.97 -11.49 22.19
CA SER A 407 5.61 -10.96 22.03
C SER A 407 5.59 -9.44 21.99
N HIS A 408 4.87 -8.90 21.01
CA HIS A 408 4.75 -7.47 20.80
C HIS A 408 3.35 -7.08 20.32
N PRO A 409 2.87 -5.85 20.61
CA PRO A 409 1.60 -5.36 20.07
C PRO A 409 1.52 -5.42 18.54
N LEU A 410 0.29 -5.47 18.04
CA LEU A 410 0.04 -5.47 16.59
C LEU A 410 0.61 -4.21 15.93
N PRO A 411 1.29 -4.33 14.79
CA PRO A 411 1.70 -3.19 14.01
C PRO A 411 0.46 -2.54 13.38
N PHE A 412 0.46 -1.21 13.31
CA PHE A 412 -0.63 -0.45 12.69
C PHE A 412 -0.68 -0.64 11.16
N ASN A 413 0.50 -0.75 10.53
CA ASN A 413 0.69 -0.98 9.11
C ASN A 413 2.07 -1.63 8.86
N GLY A 414 2.42 -1.88 7.60
CA GLY A 414 3.75 -2.33 7.21
C GLY A 414 3.80 -3.81 6.85
N LEU A 415 5.02 -4.35 6.85
CA LEU A 415 5.28 -5.76 6.49
C LEU A 415 5.26 -6.64 7.74
N ILE A 416 4.65 -7.81 7.57
CA ILE A 416 4.65 -8.92 8.51
C ILE A 416 5.05 -10.19 7.79
N TYR A 417 5.45 -11.21 8.55
CA TYR A 417 5.91 -12.49 8.04
C TYR A 417 5.17 -13.62 8.74
N ILE A 418 4.54 -14.48 7.97
CA ILE A 418 3.90 -15.70 8.47
C ILE A 418 4.87 -16.84 8.19
N ILE A 419 5.17 -17.66 9.19
CA ILE A 419 6.02 -18.85 9.02
C ILE A 419 5.23 -20.07 9.44
N GLY A 420 5.14 -21.08 8.58
CA GLY A 420 4.33 -22.26 8.85
C GLY A 420 4.32 -23.27 7.72
N HIS A 421 3.34 -24.16 7.75
CA HIS A 421 3.21 -25.32 6.87
C HIS A 421 1.94 -25.23 5.99
N PRO A 422 1.93 -24.32 4.99
CA PRO A 422 0.78 -24.18 4.11
C PRO A 422 0.51 -25.46 3.33
N ASP A 423 -0.76 -25.84 3.24
CA ASP A 423 -1.29 -27.05 2.61
C ASP A 423 -0.62 -28.34 3.13
N GLY A 424 -0.14 -28.30 4.38
CA GLY A 424 0.58 -29.39 5.01
C GLY A 424 1.95 -29.67 4.39
N GLN A 425 2.50 -28.72 3.64
CA GLN A 425 3.78 -28.85 2.96
C GLN A 425 4.95 -28.39 3.84
N ALA A 426 6.15 -28.47 3.25
CA ALA A 426 7.38 -28.02 3.86
C ALA A 426 7.27 -26.58 4.39
N LYS A 427 7.96 -26.32 5.50
CA LYS A 427 7.97 -25.01 6.19
C LYS A 427 8.34 -23.92 5.20
N SER A 428 7.54 -22.87 5.17
CA SER A 428 7.80 -21.71 4.33
C SER A 428 7.45 -20.41 5.05
N ALA A 429 7.87 -19.29 4.49
CA ALA A 429 7.57 -17.97 5.00
C ALA A 429 6.92 -17.11 3.91
N ASP A 430 5.81 -16.44 4.24
CA ASP A 430 5.18 -15.45 3.37
C ASP A 430 5.31 -14.04 3.96
N GLY A 431 5.68 -13.08 3.11
CA GLY A 431 5.85 -11.69 3.47
C GLY A 431 4.62 -10.89 3.06
N CYS A 432 3.77 -10.55 4.03
CA CYS A 432 2.48 -9.93 3.79
C CYS A 432 2.49 -8.45 4.19
N THR A 433 1.64 -7.66 3.55
CA THR A 433 1.36 -6.28 4.00
C THR A 433 0.13 -6.27 4.87
N VAL A 434 0.23 -5.64 6.03
CA VAL A 434 -0.90 -5.42 6.94
C VAL A 434 -1.93 -4.54 6.25
N VAL A 435 -3.18 -5.02 6.21
CA VAL A 435 -4.35 -4.21 5.88
C VAL A 435 -4.78 -3.49 7.16
N PRO A 436 -4.60 -2.16 7.26
CA PRO A 436 -4.89 -1.42 8.48
C PRO A 436 -6.38 -1.46 8.82
N VAL A 437 -6.71 -1.35 10.12
CA VAL A 437 -8.10 -1.43 10.63
C VAL A 437 -9.06 -0.51 9.86
N PHE A 438 -8.64 0.73 9.59
CA PHE A 438 -9.46 1.72 8.88
C PHE A 438 -9.67 1.40 7.39
N GLU A 439 -8.84 0.54 6.79
CA GLU A 439 -8.93 0.13 5.38
C GLU A 439 -9.66 -1.20 5.20
N ARG A 440 -9.73 -2.07 6.22
CA ARG A 440 -10.32 -3.42 6.14
C ARG A 440 -11.65 -3.46 5.40
N LYS A 441 -12.59 -2.59 5.81
CA LYS A 441 -13.93 -2.54 5.21
C LYS A 441 -13.87 -2.22 3.71
N ARG A 442 -13.05 -1.26 3.34
CA ARG A 442 -12.87 -0.85 1.94
C ARG A 442 -12.19 -1.95 1.14
N GLU A 443 -11.14 -2.55 1.71
CA GLU A 443 -10.32 -3.55 1.04
C GLU A 443 -11.11 -4.85 0.79
N CYS A 444 -11.81 -5.37 1.81
CA CYS A 444 -12.70 -6.53 1.65
C CYS A 444 -13.77 -6.26 0.57
N HIS A 445 -14.38 -5.07 0.59
CA HIS A 445 -15.38 -4.68 -0.41
C HIS A 445 -14.79 -4.61 -1.82
N CYS A 446 -13.62 -4.00 -1.99
CA CYS A 446 -12.93 -3.92 -3.28
C CYS A 446 -12.54 -5.31 -3.81
N ARG A 447 -12.08 -6.22 -2.94
CA ARG A 447 -11.70 -7.59 -3.31
C ARG A 447 -12.91 -8.45 -3.70
N VAL A 448 -14.02 -8.37 -2.95
CA VAL A 448 -15.28 -9.03 -3.34
C VAL A 448 -15.75 -8.55 -4.71
N GLN A 449 -15.81 -7.23 -4.94
CA GLN A 449 -16.22 -6.69 -6.24
C GLN A 449 -15.26 -7.09 -7.37
N ARG A 450 -13.95 -7.09 -7.12
CA ARG A 450 -12.96 -7.50 -8.11
C ARG A 450 -13.13 -8.98 -8.46
N GLY A 451 -13.29 -9.85 -7.48
CA GLY A 451 -13.48 -11.28 -7.74
C GLY A 451 -14.82 -11.59 -8.40
N GLN A 452 -15.91 -10.89 -8.03
CA GLN A 452 -17.22 -11.01 -8.70
C GLN A 452 -17.15 -10.67 -10.19
N LYS A 453 -16.40 -9.63 -10.57
CA LYS A 453 -16.21 -9.25 -11.99
C LYS A 453 -15.50 -10.33 -12.81
N VAL A 454 -14.77 -11.23 -12.18
CA VAL A 454 -14.04 -12.30 -12.86
C VAL A 454 -14.76 -13.64 -12.75
N CYS A 455 -15.65 -13.81 -11.77
CA CYS A 455 -16.56 -14.95 -11.67
C CYS A 455 -17.80 -14.68 -12.54
N ASN A 456 -17.78 -15.11 -13.81
CA ASN A 456 -18.89 -14.94 -14.76
C ASN A 456 -19.99 -16.01 -14.64
N SER A 457 -19.92 -16.88 -13.63
CA SER A 457 -20.89 -17.95 -13.45
C SER A 457 -22.14 -17.44 -12.74
N VAL A 458 -23.27 -17.44 -13.43
CA VAL A 458 -24.60 -17.16 -12.84
C VAL A 458 -25.05 -18.29 -11.89
N ARG A 459 -24.37 -19.44 -11.92
CA ARG A 459 -24.65 -20.60 -11.06
C ARG A 459 -23.34 -21.21 -10.58
N CYS A 460 -22.82 -20.73 -9.45
CA CYS A 460 -21.93 -21.56 -8.63
C CYS A 460 -22.76 -22.80 -8.26
N GLY A 461 -22.35 -23.99 -8.69
CA GLY A 461 -23.09 -25.23 -8.47
C GLY A 461 -23.31 -25.50 -6.97
N SER A 462 -24.36 -26.25 -6.64
CA SER A 462 -24.72 -26.60 -5.25
C SER A 462 -23.69 -27.46 -4.52
N GLU A 463 -22.64 -27.91 -5.21
CA GLU A 463 -21.58 -28.78 -4.67
C GLU A 463 -20.38 -27.98 -4.15
N ASP A 464 -20.16 -26.74 -4.61
CA ASP A 464 -19.02 -25.89 -4.19
C ASP A 464 -19.43 -24.90 -3.09
N ARG A 465 -19.32 -25.33 -1.82
CA ARG A 465 -19.66 -24.52 -0.63
C ARG A 465 -18.76 -23.30 -0.38
N GLN A 466 -17.95 -22.85 -1.33
CA GLN A 466 -17.01 -21.73 -1.15
C GLN A 466 -16.94 -20.82 -2.39
N CYS A 467 -18.07 -20.27 -2.85
CA CYS A 467 -18.09 -19.32 -3.96
C CYS A 467 -18.08 -17.86 -3.46
N ILE A 468 -17.41 -16.96 -4.20
CA ILE A 468 -17.27 -15.54 -3.81
C ILE A 468 -18.61 -14.82 -3.61
N HIS A 469 -19.67 -15.28 -4.28
CA HIS A 469 -21.02 -14.71 -4.16
C HIS A 469 -21.66 -14.93 -2.79
N MET A 470 -21.14 -15.83 -1.96
CA MET A 470 -21.60 -16.03 -0.58
C MET A 470 -21.17 -14.89 0.35
N PHE A 471 -20.12 -14.14 -0.01
CA PHE A 471 -19.62 -13.06 0.81
C PHE A 471 -20.40 -11.77 0.58
N THR A 472 -20.96 -11.25 1.67
CA THR A 472 -21.56 -9.92 1.73
C THR A 472 -20.75 -9.04 2.67
N GLN A 473 -21.05 -7.74 2.71
CA GLN A 473 -20.40 -6.84 3.66
C GLN A 473 -20.59 -7.26 5.14
N ARG A 474 -21.64 -8.05 5.43
CA ARG A 474 -21.90 -8.57 6.78
C ARG A 474 -21.00 -9.75 7.15
N SER A 475 -20.47 -10.48 6.16
CA SER A 475 -19.62 -11.65 6.38
C SER A 475 -18.33 -11.32 7.15
N PHE A 476 -17.86 -10.07 7.08
CA PHE A 476 -16.56 -9.65 7.61
C PHE A 476 -16.65 -8.88 8.94
N GLN A 477 -17.81 -8.84 9.61
CA GLN A 477 -18.01 -8.00 10.80
C GLN A 477 -17.04 -8.35 11.94
N GLU A 478 -16.78 -9.64 12.13
CA GLU A 478 -15.89 -10.18 13.17
C GLU A 478 -14.44 -9.74 13.00
N VAL A 479 -14.05 -9.33 11.79
CA VAL A 479 -12.66 -8.97 11.47
C VAL A 479 -12.51 -7.47 11.21
N ILE A 480 -13.50 -6.82 10.59
CA ILE A 480 -13.45 -5.39 10.27
C ILE A 480 -13.32 -4.53 11.53
N ASN A 481 -14.11 -4.83 12.57
CA ASN A 481 -14.21 -3.98 13.76
C ASN A 481 -13.38 -4.52 14.94
N ASN A 482 -12.70 -5.64 14.77
CA ASN A 482 -11.99 -6.29 15.87
C ASN A 482 -10.56 -5.72 16.01
N PRO A 483 -10.23 -5.07 17.13
CA PRO A 483 -8.89 -4.50 17.34
C PRO A 483 -7.85 -5.58 17.68
N ASN A 484 -8.29 -6.78 18.06
CA ASN A 484 -7.42 -7.89 18.47
C ASN A 484 -6.99 -8.78 17.29
N VAL A 485 -7.40 -8.46 16.07
CA VAL A 485 -6.95 -9.18 14.87
C VAL A 485 -6.06 -8.31 14.01
N VAL A 486 -5.11 -8.93 13.32
CA VAL A 486 -4.37 -8.34 12.20
C VAL A 486 -4.83 -9.02 10.91
N THR A 487 -4.96 -8.25 9.85
CA THR A 487 -5.49 -8.71 8.55
C THR A 487 -4.46 -8.50 7.46
N TYR A 488 -4.41 -9.41 6.51
CA TYR A 488 -3.41 -9.41 5.44
C TYR A 488 -3.89 -10.21 4.23
N ASP A 489 -3.11 -10.13 3.16
CA ASP A 489 -3.24 -10.95 1.96
C ASP A 489 -2.08 -11.96 1.96
N THR A 490 -2.39 -13.26 1.90
CA THR A 490 -1.41 -14.34 1.93
C THR A 490 -1.94 -15.54 1.13
N SER A 491 -1.02 -16.40 0.69
CA SER A 491 -1.34 -17.72 0.16
C SER A 491 -1.36 -18.82 1.22
N PHE A 492 -1.17 -18.48 2.50
CA PHE A 492 -1.20 -19.43 3.61
C PHE A 492 -2.65 -19.73 3.95
N PHE A 493 -3.15 -20.88 3.48
CA PHE A 493 -4.54 -21.30 3.63
C PHE A 493 -4.68 -22.51 4.56
N PHE A 494 -4.89 -23.71 4.00
CA PHE A 494 -4.97 -24.93 4.78
C PHE A 494 -3.60 -25.26 5.38
N GLY A 495 -3.54 -26.04 6.46
CA GLY A 495 -2.29 -26.36 7.18
C GLY A 495 -1.59 -25.20 7.90
N SER A 496 -1.94 -23.95 7.58
CA SER A 496 -1.27 -22.75 8.12
C SER A 496 -1.83 -22.29 9.47
N SER A 497 -3.01 -22.78 9.87
CA SER A 497 -3.60 -22.45 11.17
C SER A 497 -2.62 -22.72 12.30
N GLY A 498 -2.43 -21.74 13.18
CA GLY A 498 -1.48 -21.80 14.29
C GLY A 498 -0.08 -21.28 13.95
N SER A 499 0.15 -20.79 12.73
CA SER A 499 1.44 -20.18 12.35
C SER A 499 1.73 -18.90 13.14
N PRO A 500 2.92 -18.69 13.69
CA PRO A 500 3.31 -17.41 14.25
C PRO A 500 3.45 -16.34 13.15
N VAL A 501 3.06 -15.11 13.51
CA VAL A 501 3.17 -13.93 12.65
C VAL A 501 4.16 -12.96 13.29
N PHE A 502 5.19 -12.59 12.54
CA PHE A 502 6.26 -11.70 12.98
C PHE A 502 6.18 -10.33 12.29
N ASN A 503 6.55 -9.27 12.99
CA ASN A 503 6.76 -7.97 12.34
C ASN A 503 8.15 -7.86 11.67
N ALA A 504 8.43 -6.71 11.05
CA ALA A 504 9.70 -6.44 10.39
C ALA A 504 10.94 -6.49 11.31
N ASP A 505 10.76 -6.43 12.62
CA ASP A 505 11.85 -6.57 13.59
C ASP A 505 12.00 -8.00 14.10
N GLY A 506 11.20 -8.96 13.62
CA GLY A 506 11.21 -10.35 14.09
C GLY A 506 10.58 -10.51 15.48
N GLN A 507 9.66 -9.62 15.86
CA GLN A 507 8.86 -9.76 17.07
C GLN A 507 7.56 -10.50 16.75
N LEU A 508 7.14 -11.37 17.66
CA LEU A 508 5.92 -12.17 17.53
C LEU A 508 4.70 -11.29 17.83
N VAL A 509 3.83 -11.05 16.85
CA VAL A 509 2.71 -10.10 16.99
C VAL A 509 1.34 -10.76 16.98
N ALA A 510 1.20 -11.86 16.25
CA ALA A 510 -0.06 -12.59 16.12
C ALA A 510 0.16 -14.08 15.87
N MET A 511 -0.91 -14.85 15.95
CA MET A 511 -1.01 -16.22 15.45
C MET A 511 -2.01 -16.23 14.30
N HIS A 512 -1.61 -16.73 13.14
CA HIS A 512 -2.48 -16.86 11.98
C HIS A 512 -3.56 -17.92 12.25
N THR A 513 -4.81 -17.58 11.91
CA THR A 513 -5.98 -18.31 12.37
C THR A 513 -6.88 -18.77 11.24
N ALA A 514 -7.36 -17.83 10.42
CA ALA A 514 -8.37 -18.14 9.42
C ALA A 514 -8.46 -17.04 8.35
N GLY A 515 -9.34 -17.27 7.37
CA GLY A 515 -9.73 -16.25 6.41
C GLY A 515 -10.91 -16.65 5.54
N TYR A 516 -11.30 -15.69 4.70
CA TYR A 516 -12.52 -15.74 3.90
C TYR A 516 -12.24 -16.30 2.52
N LYS A 517 -12.05 -17.61 2.51
CA LYS A 517 -11.66 -18.40 1.34
C LYS A 517 -12.81 -18.57 0.35
N TYR A 518 -12.48 -18.51 -0.93
CA TYR A 518 -13.37 -18.91 -2.02
C TYR A 518 -12.59 -19.62 -3.11
N GLU A 519 -13.26 -20.54 -3.78
CA GLU A 519 -12.74 -21.24 -4.93
C GLU A 519 -13.14 -20.54 -6.23
N LYS A 520 -12.20 -20.46 -7.16
CA LYS A 520 -12.42 -19.90 -8.49
C LYS A 520 -11.57 -20.67 -9.48
N ASN A 521 -12.19 -21.20 -10.54
CA ASN A 521 -11.50 -22.00 -11.56
C ASN A 521 -10.66 -23.15 -10.97
N LYS A 522 -11.17 -23.82 -9.92
CA LYS A 522 -10.45 -24.86 -9.17
C LYS A 522 -9.19 -24.38 -8.43
N GLN A 523 -9.05 -23.07 -8.26
CA GLN A 523 -7.97 -22.45 -7.49
C GLN A 523 -8.56 -21.77 -6.25
N LEU A 524 -7.94 -22.04 -5.10
CA LEU A 524 -8.30 -21.40 -3.85
C LEU A 524 -7.78 -19.97 -3.79
N HIS A 525 -8.63 -19.07 -3.34
CA HIS A 525 -8.32 -17.67 -3.10
C HIS A 525 -8.89 -17.25 -1.75
N SER A 526 -8.47 -16.09 -1.26
CA SER A 526 -9.08 -15.48 -0.08
C SER A 526 -9.39 -14.00 -0.32
N ILE A 527 -10.48 -13.55 0.27
CA ILE A 527 -10.80 -12.12 0.34
C ILE A 527 -9.85 -11.43 1.32
N VAL A 528 -9.69 -12.01 2.51
CA VAL A 528 -8.80 -11.50 3.55
C VAL A 528 -8.51 -12.63 4.51
N GLU A 529 -7.25 -12.73 4.91
CA GLU A 529 -6.78 -13.64 5.94
C GLU A 529 -6.47 -12.84 7.21
N PHE A 530 -6.54 -13.48 8.36
CA PHE A 530 -6.31 -12.83 9.64
C PHE A 530 -5.64 -13.74 10.68
N GLY A 531 -5.13 -13.10 11.72
CA GLY A 531 -4.59 -13.76 12.90
C GLY A 531 -4.89 -12.97 14.16
N PHE A 532 -5.05 -13.67 15.28
CA PHE A 532 -5.29 -13.05 16.59
C PHE A 532 -3.99 -12.54 17.21
N SER A 533 -4.09 -11.37 17.87
CA SER A 533 -2.98 -10.72 18.56
C SER A 533 -2.43 -11.61 19.67
N MET A 534 -1.11 -11.76 19.69
CA MET A 534 -0.42 -12.45 20.77
C MET A 534 -0.59 -11.74 22.12
N VAL A 535 -0.71 -10.42 22.12
CA VAL A 535 -1.02 -9.67 23.35
C VAL A 535 -2.42 -10.01 23.87
N ALA A 536 -3.41 -10.15 22.99
CA ALA A 536 -4.77 -10.52 23.38
C ALA A 536 -4.83 -11.97 23.89
N ILE A 537 -4.14 -12.91 23.21
CA ILE A 537 -4.02 -14.31 23.63
C ILE A 537 -3.38 -14.40 25.03
N LEU A 538 -2.23 -13.75 25.24
CA LEU A 538 -1.54 -13.77 26.53
C LEU A 538 -2.36 -13.11 27.64
N ALA A 539 -3.09 -12.03 27.34
CA ALA A 539 -4.00 -11.41 28.30
C ALA A 539 -5.16 -12.35 28.68
N ALA A 540 -5.72 -13.09 27.73
CA ALA A 540 -6.74 -14.10 27.99
C ALA A 540 -6.19 -15.26 28.84
N ILE A 541 -4.99 -15.77 28.52
CA ILE A 541 -4.33 -16.81 29.32
C ILE A 541 -4.11 -16.31 30.76
N LYS A 542 -3.53 -15.11 30.93
CA LYS A 542 -3.30 -14.51 32.25
C LYS A 542 -4.59 -14.34 33.04
N LYS A 543 -5.69 -13.98 32.38
CA LYS A 543 -6.99 -13.76 33.01
C LYS A 543 -7.68 -15.07 33.41
N LYS A 544 -7.71 -16.06 32.52
CA LYS A 544 -8.44 -17.33 32.71
C LYS A 544 -7.64 -18.39 33.47
N TYR A 545 -6.31 -18.40 33.30
CA TYR A 545 -5.39 -19.42 33.80
C TYR A 545 -4.24 -18.79 34.58
N LYS A 546 -4.58 -17.89 35.52
CA LYS A 546 -3.61 -17.05 36.23
C LYS A 546 -2.49 -17.85 36.91
N ALA A 547 -2.83 -18.91 37.64
CA ALA A 547 -1.85 -19.73 38.37
C ALA A 547 -0.81 -20.36 37.42
N TRP A 548 -1.28 -20.93 36.31
CA TRP A 548 -0.39 -21.49 35.28
C TRP A 548 0.46 -20.40 34.62
N TYR A 549 -0.15 -19.26 34.28
CA TYR A 549 0.57 -18.13 33.67
C TYR A 549 1.69 -17.60 34.58
N GLU A 550 1.41 -17.46 35.88
CA GLU A 550 2.39 -16.99 36.87
C GLU A 550 3.54 -17.99 37.07
N PHE A 551 3.24 -19.29 37.05
CA PHE A 551 4.24 -20.34 37.23
C PHE A 551 5.11 -20.57 35.98
N GLU A 552 4.49 -20.75 34.81
CA GLU A 552 5.17 -21.17 33.59
C GLU A 552 5.70 -20.01 32.72
N LEU A 553 5.06 -18.83 32.76
CA LEU A 553 5.39 -17.73 31.84
C LEU A 553 6.02 -16.50 32.53
N LEU A 554 5.77 -16.26 33.82
CA LEU A 554 6.33 -15.11 34.55
C LEU A 554 7.70 -15.39 35.19
N SER A 555 8.06 -16.66 35.38
CA SER A 555 9.41 -17.11 35.78
C SER A 555 10.51 -16.73 34.76
N LEU A 556 10.14 -16.16 33.62
CA LEU A 556 11.03 -15.57 32.62
C LEU A 556 11.70 -14.23 33.04
N GLY A 557 11.30 -13.65 34.17
CA GLY A 557 11.71 -12.31 34.60
C GLY A 557 12.92 -12.21 35.52
N GLU A 558 13.44 -13.31 36.10
CA GLU A 558 14.47 -13.23 37.16
C GLU A 558 15.90 -13.57 36.70
N ASP A 559 16.11 -14.12 35.50
CA ASP A 559 17.46 -14.50 35.01
C ASP A 559 18.11 -13.50 34.04
N CYS A 560 17.50 -12.35 33.80
CA CYS A 560 18.06 -11.29 32.96
C CYS A 560 17.85 -9.90 33.56
N ASP A 561 18.30 -9.69 34.80
CA ASP A 561 18.40 -8.34 35.36
C ASP A 561 19.61 -7.61 34.77
N GLY A 562 19.29 -6.83 33.75
CA GLY A 562 20.14 -5.87 33.09
C GLY A 562 19.29 -4.86 32.33
N VAL A 563 18.46 -4.11 33.09
CA VAL A 563 17.85 -2.81 32.78
C VAL A 563 16.31 -2.79 32.72
N SER A 564 15.77 -2.15 33.78
CA SER A 564 14.53 -1.40 33.91
C SER A 564 13.19 -2.15 33.87
N THR A 565 12.74 -2.49 35.08
CA THR A 565 11.35 -2.45 35.54
C THR A 565 10.53 -1.29 34.94
N LEU A 566 9.44 -1.59 34.23
CA LEU A 566 8.32 -0.67 34.04
C LEU A 566 7.19 -1.07 34.98
N SER A 567 7.16 -0.39 36.12
CA SER A 567 6.03 -0.36 37.04
C SER A 567 4.77 0.07 36.30
N VAL A 568 3.71 -0.69 36.48
CA VAL A 568 2.35 -0.34 36.07
C VAL A 568 1.89 0.87 36.87
N GLY A 569 2.04 2.06 36.30
CA GLY A 569 1.52 3.31 36.82
C GLY A 569 0.27 3.72 36.06
N PHE A 570 -0.89 3.60 36.72
CA PHE A 570 -2.13 4.28 36.35
C PHE A 570 -1.84 5.77 36.04
N PHE A 571 -2.09 6.23 34.81
CA PHE A 571 -2.31 7.64 34.54
C PHE A 571 -3.63 7.84 33.82
N HIS A 572 -4.66 7.96 34.65
CA HIS A 572 -5.86 8.72 34.34
C HIS A 572 -5.46 10.20 34.30
N LYS A 573 -5.33 10.81 33.11
CA LYS A 573 -5.38 12.27 32.97
C LYS A 573 -6.24 12.66 31.77
N LYS A 574 -7.44 13.14 32.11
CA LYS A 574 -8.17 14.15 31.35
C LYS A 574 -7.21 15.25 30.91
N CYS A 575 -7.22 15.61 29.63
CA CYS A 575 -6.95 16.98 29.21
C CYS A 575 -7.94 17.36 28.12
N ILE A 576 -8.77 18.33 28.49
CA ILE A 576 -9.87 18.96 27.79
C ILE A 576 -9.37 20.40 27.53
N ILE A 577 -9.34 20.81 26.24
CA ILE A 577 -9.39 22.19 25.67
C ILE A 577 -8.11 23.05 25.93
N PHE A 578 -7.59 23.99 25.10
CA PHE A 578 -8.10 24.94 24.10
C PHE A 578 -7.02 25.37 23.08
N GLY A 579 -7.48 25.64 21.85
CA GLY A 579 -7.14 26.72 20.91
C GLY A 579 -5.69 27.24 20.73
N LEU A 580 -5.20 27.14 19.49
CA LEU A 580 -4.84 28.27 18.60
C LEU A 580 -4.69 27.82 17.15
#